data_AF-A0A257UAG1-F1
#
_entry.id   AF-A0A257UAG1-F1
#
_cell.length_a   1.000
_cell.length_b   1.000
_cell.length_c   1.000
_cell.angle_alpha   90.00
_cell.angle_beta   90.00
_cell.angle_gamma   90.00
#
_symmetry.space_group_name_H-M   'P 1'
#
loop_
_entity.id
_entity.type
_entity.pdbx_description
1 polymer ?
#
loop_
_entity_poly.entity_id
_entity_poly.type
_entity_poly.pdbx_seq_one_letter_code
_entity_poly.pdbx_strand_id
1 'polypeptide(L)' 'MAKDPVCGMTVDDKSPYSSSYAGTIQVFCCSGCKAKFDKEPGRYAAPTAEDAKRGRRS' A
#
# COMPACT_ATOMS: atom_id res chain seq x y z
N MET A 1 6.24 -8.18 5.77
CA MET A 1 5.33 -7.21 6.41
C MET A 1 5.15 -5.99 5.53
N ALA A 2 3.93 -5.73 5.11
CA ALA A 2 3.53 -4.49 4.44
C ALA A 2 3.07 -3.46 5.49
N LYS A 3 2.98 -2.19 5.10
CA LYS A 3 2.48 -1.12 5.97
C LYS A 3 1.18 -0.58 5.40
N ASP A 4 0.14 -0.57 6.22
CA ASP A 4 -1.15 -0.04 5.84
C ASP A 4 -1.01 1.48 5.63
N PRO A 5 -1.30 2.02 4.43
CA PRO A 5 -1.11 3.44 4.12
C PRO A 5 -2.18 4.34 4.75
N VAL A 6 -3.27 3.77 5.26
CA VAL A 6 -4.39 4.51 5.87
C VAL A 6 -4.16 4.71 7.36
N CYS A 7 -3.77 3.65 8.08
CA CYS A 7 -3.57 3.69 9.53
C CYS A 7 -2.11 3.63 9.98
N GLY A 8 -1.17 3.32 9.08
CA GLY A 8 0.25 3.17 9.41
C GLY A 8 0.58 1.89 10.18
N MET A 9 -0.38 0.98 10.33
CA MET A 9 -0.19 -0.28 11.04
C MET A 9 0.59 -1.26 10.18
N THR A 10 1.47 -2.05 10.81
CA THR A 10 2.17 -3.13 10.12
C THR A 10 1.18 -4.27 9.87
N VAL A 11 1.08 -4.70 8.62
CA VAL A 11 0.18 -5.77 8.19
C VAL A 11 0.98 -6.90 7.57
N ASP A 12 0.45 -8.09 7.70
CA ASP A 12 1.04 -9.24 7.06
C ASP A 12 0.79 -9.20 5.55
N ASP A 13 1.79 -9.51 4.75
CA ASP A 13 1.67 -9.60 3.29
C ASP A 13 0.72 -10.71 2.83
N LYS A 14 0.34 -11.64 3.73
CA LYS A 14 -0.71 -12.64 3.50
C LYS A 14 -2.13 -12.15 3.77
N SER A 15 -2.32 -10.89 4.16
CA SER A 15 -3.66 -10.35 4.39
C SER A 15 -4.50 -10.41 3.10
N PRO A 16 -5.74 -10.93 3.13
CA PRO A 16 -6.62 -10.96 1.97
C PRO A 16 -7.10 -9.56 1.58
N TYR A 17 -6.88 -8.56 2.44
CA TYR A 17 -7.22 -7.18 2.17
C TYR A 17 -6.07 -6.49 1.46
N SER A 18 -6.02 -6.65 0.14
CA SER A 18 -5.09 -5.93 -0.72
C SER A 18 -5.80 -5.24 -1.89
N SER A 19 -5.13 -4.26 -2.48
CA SER A 19 -5.58 -3.55 -3.67
C SER A 19 -4.37 -3.18 -4.55
N SER A 20 -4.45 -3.42 -5.84
CA SER A 20 -3.44 -3.01 -6.81
C SER A 20 -3.71 -1.58 -7.25
N TYR A 21 -2.81 -0.66 -6.96
CA TYR A 21 -2.90 0.74 -7.38
C TYR A 21 -1.58 1.21 -7.97
N ALA A 22 -1.61 1.83 -9.15
CA ALA A 22 -0.43 2.35 -9.85
C ALA A 22 0.72 1.32 -10.05
N GLY A 23 0.39 0.03 -10.19
CA GLY A 23 1.38 -1.05 -10.32
C GLY A 23 2.00 -1.51 -8.99
N THR A 24 1.51 -1.01 -7.85
CA THR A 24 1.91 -1.44 -6.51
C THR A 24 0.76 -2.15 -5.80
N ILE A 25 1.05 -3.25 -5.11
CA ILE A 25 0.09 -3.95 -4.25
C ILE A 25 0.09 -3.28 -2.88
N GLN A 26 -1.00 -2.60 -2.54
CA GLN A 26 -1.23 -2.03 -1.22
C GLN A 26 -1.99 -3.03 -0.36
N VAL A 27 -1.50 -3.27 0.85
CA VAL A 27 -2.08 -4.24 1.79
C VAL A 27 -2.66 -3.48 2.98
N PHE A 28 -3.81 -3.93 3.47
CA PHE A 28 -4.60 -3.27 4.51
C PHE A 28 -4.80 -4.18 5.70
N CYS A 29 -4.96 -3.57 6.88
CA CYS A 29 -5.19 -4.31 8.11
C CYS A 29 -6.64 -4.83 8.18
N CYS A 30 -7.57 -4.14 7.51
CA CYS A 30 -8.98 -4.46 7.51
C CYS A 30 -9.71 -3.93 6.26
N SER A 31 -10.94 -4.39 6.06
CA SER A 31 -11.83 -3.90 5.01
C SER A 31 -12.12 -2.40 5.11
N GLY A 32 -12.14 -1.82 6.31
CA GLY A 32 -12.35 -0.40 6.53
C GLY A 32 -11.21 0.47 5.99
N CYS A 33 -9.96 0.05 6.17
CA CYS A 33 -8.81 0.72 5.56
C CYS A 33 -8.83 0.57 4.03
N LYS A 34 -9.15 -0.63 3.52
CA LYS A 34 -9.33 -0.83 2.07
C LYS A 34 -10.38 0.13 1.49
N ALA A 35 -11.55 0.26 2.13
CA ALA A 35 -12.62 1.14 1.64
C ALA A 35 -12.23 2.62 1.66
N LYS A 36 -11.48 3.07 2.67
CA LYS A 36 -10.93 4.44 2.72
C LYS A 36 -9.92 4.67 1.60
N PHE A 37 -9.05 3.69 1.37
CA PHE A 37 -8.10 3.73 0.27
C PHE A 37 -8.81 3.74 -1.09
N ASP A 38 -9.86 2.94 -1.28
CA ASP A 38 -10.62 2.90 -2.54
C ASP A 38 -11.32 4.23 -2.85
N LYS A 39 -11.75 4.96 -1.81
CA LYS A 39 -12.33 6.29 -1.93
C LYS A 39 -11.32 7.37 -2.33
N GLU A 40 -10.13 7.35 -1.74
CA GLU A 40 -9.09 8.37 -1.98
C GLU A 40 -7.71 7.75 -2.19
N PRO A 41 -7.51 6.91 -3.22
CA PRO A 41 -6.29 6.14 -3.36
C PRO A 41 -5.09 7.04 -3.63
N GLY A 42 -5.25 8.15 -4.35
CA GLY A 42 -4.17 9.11 -4.59
C GLY A 42 -3.67 9.84 -3.33
N ARG A 43 -4.47 9.89 -2.25
CA ARG A 43 -4.10 10.53 -0.99
C ARG A 43 -3.31 9.60 -0.08
N TYR A 44 -3.57 8.29 -0.16
CA TYR A 44 -2.92 7.26 0.66
C TYR A 44 -1.82 6.52 -0.08
N ALA A 45 -1.91 6.37 -1.40
CA ALA A 45 -0.81 6.00 -2.28
C ALA A 45 0.14 7.19 -2.43
N ALA A 46 0.61 7.74 -1.31
CA ALA A 46 1.83 8.52 -1.32
C ALA A 46 2.94 7.63 -1.93
N PRO A 47 3.90 8.20 -2.66
CA PRO A 47 4.95 7.43 -3.32
C PRO A 47 5.74 6.68 -2.25
N THR A 48 5.39 5.41 -2.02
CA THR A 48 6.25 4.53 -1.26
C THR A 48 7.48 4.33 -2.13
N ALA A 49 8.63 4.66 -1.55
CA ALA A 49 9.94 4.75 -2.18
C ALA A 49 10.49 3.41 -2.73
N GLU A 50 9.64 2.44 -3.08
CA GLU A 50 10.01 1.19 -3.75
C GLU A 50 10.21 1.37 -5.27
N ASP A 51 9.77 2.49 -5.87
CA ASP A 51 10.28 2.88 -7.19
C ASP A 51 11.64 3.61 -7.11
N ALA A 52 12.03 4.12 -5.92
CA ALA A 52 13.36 4.72 -5.73
C ALA A 52 14.49 3.69 -5.61
N LYS A 53 14.20 2.39 -5.48
CA LYS A 53 15.21 1.31 -5.37
C LYS A 53 15.31 0.38 -6.59
N ARG A 54 14.67 0.72 -7.72
CA ARG A 54 14.92 0.06 -9.02
C ARG A 54 15.61 0.98 -10.04
N GLY A 55 16.37 1.96 -9.54
CA GLY A 55 17.20 2.87 -10.35
C GLY A 55 18.68 2.89 -9.96
N ARG A 56 19.19 1.88 -9.24
CA ARG A 56 20.62 1.77 -8.89
C ARG A 56 21.14 0.36 -9.13
N ARG A 57 21.37 0.02 -10.39
CA ARG A 57 22.37 -0.99 -10.79
C ARG A 57 23.24 -0.31 -11.84
N SER A 58 24.35 0.24 -11.35
CA SER A 58 25.48 0.80 -12.10
C SER A 58 26.18 -0.27 -12.92
#